data_AF-A0A0B4I373-F1
#
_entry.id   AF-A0A0B4I373-F1
#
_cell.length_a   1.000
_cell.length_b   1.000
_cell.length_c   1.000
_cell.angle_alpha   90.00
_cell.angle_beta   90.00
_cell.angle_gamma   90.00
#
_symmetry.space_group_name_H-M   'P 1'
#
loop_
_entity.id
_entity.type
_entity.pdbx_description
1 polymer ?
#
loop_
_entity_poly.entity_id
_entity_poly.type
_entity_poly.pdbx_seq_one_letter_code
_entity_poly.pdbx_strand_id
1 'polypeptide(L)'
;MSSKSRKRSRAITDENRADCPFTISMVTAPSSEERDHIAKKRKRDADEDGAASNNHKKELVQMSPFEPRGKFKSNQSMNLAYAVEPRKRWQDMTRYNSFVLNGYKYCNDDFIYVANEATIERQKSTGKNADAGNLLQSTDYWVARILEVRAADEHHVYARIYWMYSPDELPPGTQDGKKSISGRQPYHGQNELIASNHMDVINVVSVAMKATVHQWIESDDEEVQDALYWRQAFNCRTSQISSVDLTCKCQTPANPDKTLIGCTNADCGNWLHYECLLHDILMRIYERFGTDKPHISERAEQTLVKTETDELVHRPLTPTENKVERTPSAIDVKGPSENGDHAAGGRTSESTPKGPTQTPTPGPPNSVGPKSAKSTSAKKGRGKKAVEDKPYEGLFEASLKMNDGPMVWVINDLRSNVQGGDRTWTERAECLICNKMID
;
A
#
# COMPACT_ATOMS: atom_id res chain seq x y z
N MET A 1 13.74 16.04 -27.49
CA MET A 1 14.83 15.11 -27.16
C MET A 1 14.21 13.94 -26.41
N SER A 2 14.23 12.75 -27.03
CA SER A 2 13.50 11.57 -26.55
C SER A 2 14.10 11.08 -25.24
N SER A 3 13.39 11.32 -24.14
CA SER A 3 13.68 10.74 -22.83
C SER A 3 13.55 9.23 -22.95
N LYS A 4 14.69 8.55 -23.18
CA LYS A 4 14.78 7.11 -23.01
C LYS A 4 14.42 6.85 -21.55
N SER A 5 13.27 6.20 -21.32
CA SER A 5 12.93 5.60 -20.05
C SER A 5 14.19 4.92 -19.52
N ARG A 6 14.51 5.06 -18.22
CA ARG A 6 15.47 4.16 -17.58
C ARG A 6 14.88 2.75 -17.75
N LYS A 7 15.20 2.12 -18.88
CA LYS A 7 15.01 0.69 -19.08
C LYS A 7 15.73 0.05 -17.90
N ARG A 8 15.26 -1.09 -17.42
CA ARG A 8 16.15 -2.07 -16.78
C ARG A 8 17.19 -2.44 -17.84
N SER A 9 18.14 -1.56 -18.08
CA SER A 9 19.09 -1.63 -19.18
C SER A 9 20.23 -2.48 -18.72
N ARG A 10 20.50 -3.54 -19.48
CA ARG A 10 21.67 -4.41 -19.35
C ARG A 10 22.96 -3.69 -19.77
N ALA A 11 23.17 -2.47 -19.31
CA ALA A 11 24.38 -1.72 -19.58
C ALA A 11 25.32 -1.95 -18.40
N ILE A 12 26.15 -2.99 -18.52
CA ILE A 12 27.53 -3.15 -18.04
C ILE A 12 27.78 -4.65 -17.82
N THR A 13 28.74 -5.16 -18.58
CA THR A 13 29.42 -6.44 -18.36
C THR A 13 30.11 -6.40 -17.00
N ASP A 14 29.39 -6.76 -15.95
CA ASP A 14 30.00 -7.23 -14.71
C ASP A 14 30.24 -8.74 -14.88
N GLU A 15 31.48 -9.19 -14.71
CA GLU A 15 31.91 -10.59 -14.89
C GLU A 15 31.13 -11.60 -14.01
N ASN A 16 30.36 -11.09 -13.05
CA ASN A 16 29.57 -11.87 -12.10
C ASN A 16 28.08 -12.01 -12.49
N ARG A 17 27.65 -11.42 -13.61
CA ARG A 17 26.26 -11.54 -14.07
C ARG A 17 26.08 -12.82 -14.89
N ALA A 18 24.96 -13.50 -14.67
CA ALA A 18 24.54 -14.60 -15.54
C ALA A 18 24.47 -14.11 -17.00
N ASP A 19 25.42 -14.53 -17.82
CA ASP A 19 25.52 -14.05 -19.19
C ASP A 19 24.31 -14.50 -20.01
N CYS A 20 23.76 -13.57 -20.78
CA CYS A 20 22.65 -13.81 -21.68
C CYS A 20 22.91 -13.14 -23.03
N PRO A 21 23.18 -13.92 -24.09
CA PRO A 21 23.52 -13.37 -25.41
C PRO A 21 22.29 -12.92 -26.20
N PHE A 22 21.08 -13.02 -25.63
CA PHE A 22 19.83 -12.74 -26.31
C PHE A 22 19.25 -11.39 -25.89
N THR A 23 18.68 -10.67 -26.85
CA THR A 23 17.96 -9.43 -26.64
C THR A 23 16.60 -9.46 -27.34
N ILE A 24 15.62 -8.76 -26.77
CA ILE A 24 14.31 -8.59 -27.39
C ILE A 24 14.26 -7.23 -28.12
N SER A 25 13.88 -7.28 -29.39
CA SER A 25 13.45 -6.10 -30.14
C SER A 25 11.93 -6.08 -30.20
N MET A 26 11.34 -5.00 -29.67
CA MET A 26 9.89 -4.77 -29.75
C MET A 26 9.57 -4.15 -31.11
N VAL A 27 8.67 -4.80 -31.83
CA VAL A 27 8.16 -4.29 -33.11
C VAL A 27 6.76 -3.75 -32.86
N THR A 28 6.42 -2.61 -33.47
CA THR A 28 5.07 -2.04 -33.36
C THR A 28 4.08 -3.07 -33.89
N ALA A 29 3.22 -3.60 -33.01
CA ALA A 29 2.21 -4.56 -33.44
C ALA A 29 1.25 -3.85 -34.41
N PRO A 30 0.93 -4.42 -35.57
CA PRO A 30 -0.05 -3.84 -36.48
C PRO A 30 -1.43 -3.75 -35.81
N SER A 31 -2.20 -2.73 -36.16
CA SER A 31 -3.56 -2.53 -35.63
C SER A 31 -4.48 -3.74 -35.92
N SER A 32 -5.62 -3.87 -35.24
CA SER A 32 -6.62 -4.90 -35.58
C SER A 32 -7.07 -4.81 -37.04
N GLU A 33 -7.21 -3.60 -37.56
CA GLU A 33 -7.57 -3.32 -38.95
C GLU A 33 -6.45 -3.78 -39.90
N GLU A 34 -5.18 -3.50 -39.58
CA GLU A 34 -4.04 -3.98 -40.36
C GLU A 34 -3.93 -5.51 -40.34
N ARG A 35 -4.28 -6.18 -39.25
CA ARG A 35 -4.35 -7.65 -39.17
C ARG A 35 -5.44 -8.22 -40.09
N ASP A 36 -6.61 -7.60 -40.15
CA ASP A 36 -7.68 -8.00 -41.07
C ASP A 36 -7.30 -7.77 -42.54
N HIS A 37 -6.59 -6.69 -42.83
CA HIS A 37 -6.04 -6.42 -44.16
C HIS A 37 -4.93 -7.41 -44.54
N ILE A 38 -4.05 -7.79 -43.61
CA ILE A 38 -3.01 -8.81 -43.83
C ILE A 38 -3.64 -10.20 -44.03
N ALA A 39 -4.67 -10.55 -43.26
CA ALA A 39 -5.41 -11.80 -43.42
C ALA A 39 -6.15 -11.88 -44.76
N LYS A 40 -6.77 -10.77 -45.19
CA LYS A 40 -7.42 -10.65 -46.52
C LYS A 40 -6.41 -10.71 -47.67
N LYS A 41 -5.23 -10.10 -47.53
CA LYS A 41 -4.16 -10.13 -48.54
C LYS A 41 -3.59 -11.54 -48.73
N ARG A 42 -3.32 -12.25 -47.63
CA ARG A 42 -2.88 -13.67 -47.65
C ARG A 42 -3.88 -14.62 -48.32
N LYS A 43 -5.18 -14.28 -48.35
CA LYS A 43 -6.22 -15.07 -49.03
C LYS A 43 -6.27 -14.81 -50.54
N ARG A 44 -5.71 -13.68 -51.01
CA ARG A 44 -5.63 -13.32 -52.44
C ARG A 44 -4.35 -13.85 -53.08
N ASP A 45 -3.24 -13.87 -52.34
CA ASP A 45 -1.93 -14.32 -52.81
C ASP A 45 -1.76 -15.87 -52.81
N ALA A 46 -2.82 -16.63 -52.50
CA ALA A 46 -2.80 -18.09 -52.48
C ALA A 46 -3.21 -18.73 -53.83
N ASP A 47 -3.65 -17.93 -54.80
CA ASP A 47 -4.15 -18.39 -56.11
C ASP A 47 -3.26 -18.00 -57.31
N GLU A 48 -2.07 -17.41 -57.10
CA GLU A 48 -1.12 -17.15 -58.20
C GLU A 48 0.30 -17.64 -57.87
N ASP A 49 0.87 -18.33 -58.86
CA ASP A 49 2.08 -19.12 -58.84
C ASP A 49 3.36 -18.45 -58.28
N GLY A 50 4.15 -19.27 -57.58
CA GLY A 50 5.58 -19.42 -57.87
C GLY A 50 6.48 -18.18 -57.85
N ALA A 51 6.64 -17.53 -56.70
CA ALA A 51 7.83 -16.70 -56.46
C ALA A 51 8.25 -16.78 -54.97
N ALA A 52 9.53 -17.08 -54.74
CA ALA A 52 10.17 -17.13 -53.44
C ALA A 52 10.05 -15.79 -52.71
N SER A 53 8.96 -15.60 -51.97
CA SER A 53 8.75 -14.40 -51.16
C SER A 53 9.47 -14.55 -49.82
N ASN A 54 10.44 -13.67 -49.64
CA ASN A 54 11.36 -13.46 -48.52
C ASN A 54 10.72 -13.65 -47.12
N ASN A 55 10.64 -14.91 -46.66
CA ASN A 55 9.92 -15.32 -45.44
C ASN A 55 10.74 -15.12 -44.14
N HIS A 56 11.86 -14.40 -44.20
CA HIS A 56 12.83 -14.29 -43.10
C HIS A 56 12.45 -13.32 -41.97
N LYS A 57 11.30 -12.65 -42.03
CA LYS A 57 10.78 -11.76 -40.96
C LYS A 57 9.34 -12.08 -40.55
N LYS A 58 9.00 -13.35 -40.28
CA LYS A 58 7.77 -13.63 -39.53
C LYS A 58 7.92 -13.08 -38.11
N GLU A 59 7.35 -11.90 -37.87
CA GLU A 59 7.21 -11.30 -36.55
C GLU A 59 6.35 -12.21 -35.66
N LEU A 60 6.84 -12.51 -34.47
CA LEU A 60 6.12 -13.31 -33.49
C LEU A 60 5.24 -12.36 -32.66
N VAL A 61 4.01 -12.77 -32.40
CA VAL A 61 3.09 -12.01 -31.53
C VAL A 61 2.95 -12.75 -30.21
N GLN A 62 3.30 -12.10 -29.11
CA GLN A 62 3.01 -12.56 -27.76
C GLN A 62 1.68 -11.96 -27.34
N MET A 63 0.72 -12.84 -27.04
CA MET A 63 -0.51 -12.46 -26.36
C MET A 63 -0.18 -12.16 -24.90
N SER A 64 -0.73 -11.07 -24.37
CA SER A 64 -0.54 -10.69 -22.98
C SER A 64 -1.22 -11.74 -22.08
N PRO A 65 -0.51 -12.30 -21.09
CA PRO A 65 -1.11 -13.17 -20.10
C PRO A 65 -1.67 -12.38 -18.90
N PHE A 66 -1.63 -11.05 -18.97
CA PHE A 66 -2.18 -10.13 -17.98
C PHE A 66 -3.41 -9.42 -18.54
N GLU A 67 -4.51 -9.52 -17.80
CA GLU A 67 -5.81 -8.91 -18.10
C GLU A 67 -6.23 -7.99 -16.96
N PRO A 68 -5.69 -6.74 -16.89
CA PRO A 68 -6.12 -5.79 -15.86
C PRO A 68 -7.61 -5.46 -16.05
N ARG A 69 -8.33 -5.27 -14.95
CA ARG A 69 -9.74 -4.82 -14.98
C ARG A 69 -9.86 -3.41 -15.53
N GLY A 70 -8.90 -2.56 -15.17
CA GLY A 70 -8.79 -1.20 -15.70
C GLY A 70 -8.41 -1.13 -17.17
N LYS A 71 -8.62 0.04 -17.76
CA LYS A 71 -8.37 0.28 -19.18
C LYS A 71 -7.18 1.22 -19.38
N PHE A 72 -6.44 0.99 -20.46
CA PHE A 72 -5.49 1.98 -20.96
C PHE A 72 -6.25 3.08 -21.69
N LYS A 73 -5.83 4.34 -21.51
CA LYS A 73 -6.44 5.47 -22.22
C LYS A 73 -6.41 5.32 -23.75
N SER A 74 -5.35 4.71 -24.29
CA SER A 74 -5.24 4.43 -25.72
C SER A 74 -6.13 3.29 -26.22
N ASN A 75 -6.80 2.55 -25.32
CA ASN A 75 -7.45 1.26 -25.59
C ASN A 75 -6.54 0.23 -26.27
N GLN A 76 -5.21 0.44 -26.24
CA GLN A 76 -4.27 -0.46 -26.89
C GLN A 76 -4.06 -1.71 -26.02
N SER A 77 -4.14 -2.88 -26.65
CA SER A 77 -3.84 -4.14 -25.98
C SER A 77 -2.37 -4.22 -25.54
N MET A 78 -2.10 -5.01 -24.50
CA MET A 78 -0.74 -5.34 -24.06
C MET A 78 -0.01 -6.33 -24.98
N ASN A 79 -0.67 -6.86 -26.00
CA ASN A 79 -0.05 -7.74 -26.98
C ASN A 79 1.15 -7.07 -27.66
N LEU A 80 2.19 -7.86 -27.89
CA LEU A 80 3.49 -7.38 -28.34
C LEU A 80 3.97 -8.20 -29.53
N ALA A 81 4.25 -7.52 -30.65
CA ALA A 81 5.07 -8.12 -31.71
C ALA A 81 6.54 -7.99 -31.30
N TYR A 82 7.29 -9.09 -31.42
CA TYR A 82 8.68 -9.14 -30.97
C TYR A 82 9.54 -10.02 -31.87
N ALA A 83 10.84 -9.76 -31.81
CA ALA A 83 11.88 -10.64 -32.32
C ALA A 83 13.00 -10.79 -31.29
N VAL A 84 13.49 -12.02 -31.12
CA VAL A 84 14.66 -12.32 -30.29
C VAL A 84 15.90 -12.30 -31.19
N GLU A 85 16.95 -11.59 -30.78
CA GLU A 85 18.23 -11.54 -31.48
C GLU A 85 19.37 -12.07 -30.60
N PRO A 86 20.30 -12.90 -31.13
CA PRO A 86 20.37 -13.39 -32.51
C PRO A 86 19.30 -14.44 -32.84
N ARG A 87 18.49 -14.17 -33.87
CA ARG A 87 17.29 -14.96 -34.17
C ARG A 87 17.56 -16.43 -34.45
N LYS A 88 18.53 -16.73 -35.31
CA LYS A 88 18.85 -18.10 -35.71
C LYS A 88 19.23 -18.94 -34.49
N ARG A 89 20.15 -18.42 -33.66
CA ARG A 89 20.57 -19.08 -32.42
C ARG A 89 19.41 -19.33 -31.47
N TRP A 90 18.45 -18.40 -31.36
CA TRP A 90 17.25 -18.62 -30.54
C TRP A 90 16.31 -19.69 -31.11
N GLN A 91 16.14 -19.70 -32.43
CA GLN A 91 15.27 -20.65 -33.12
C GLN A 91 15.80 -22.07 -33.14
N ASP A 92 17.11 -22.24 -33.21
CA ASP A 92 17.79 -23.53 -33.23
C ASP A 92 17.78 -24.22 -31.86
N MET A 93 17.50 -23.48 -30.77
CA MET A 93 17.38 -24.06 -29.42
C MET A 93 16.09 -24.87 -29.23
N THR A 94 16.20 -25.93 -28.45
CA THR A 94 15.07 -26.79 -28.08
C THR A 94 14.18 -26.08 -27.06
N ARG A 95 12.86 -26.15 -27.26
CA ARG A 95 11.87 -25.60 -26.33
C ARG A 95 11.53 -26.63 -25.25
N TYR A 96 11.39 -26.14 -24.02
CA TYR A 96 10.99 -26.95 -22.87
C TYR A 96 9.78 -26.32 -22.17
N ASN A 97 9.02 -27.15 -21.46
CA ASN A 97 7.90 -26.67 -20.62
C ASN A 97 8.36 -26.25 -19.22
N SER A 98 9.59 -26.60 -18.84
CA SER A 98 10.15 -26.33 -17.53
C SER A 98 11.67 -26.46 -17.51
N PHE A 99 12.31 -25.88 -16.49
CA PHE A 99 13.70 -26.17 -16.12
C PHE A 99 13.78 -26.50 -14.62
N VAL A 100 14.88 -27.12 -14.20
CA VAL A 100 15.17 -27.41 -12.79
C VAL A 100 16.41 -26.63 -12.37
N LEU A 101 16.32 -25.90 -11.26
CA LEU A 101 17.43 -25.15 -10.68
C LEU A 101 17.41 -25.33 -9.16
N ASN A 102 18.54 -25.72 -8.58
CA ASN A 102 18.70 -25.96 -7.14
C ASN A 102 17.64 -26.91 -6.54
N GLY A 103 17.25 -27.95 -7.29
CA GLY A 103 16.24 -28.92 -6.87
C GLY A 103 14.78 -28.48 -7.05
N TYR A 104 14.54 -27.24 -7.49
CA TYR A 104 13.18 -26.72 -7.74
C TYR A 104 12.86 -26.71 -9.24
N LYS A 105 11.66 -27.15 -9.59
CA LYS A 105 11.14 -27.13 -10.96
C LYS A 105 10.35 -25.83 -11.22
N TYR A 106 10.70 -25.13 -12.29
CA TYR A 106 10.05 -23.90 -12.75
C TYR A 106 9.38 -24.16 -14.09
N CYS A 107 8.12 -23.79 -14.21
CA CYS A 107 7.30 -23.99 -15.41
C CYS A 107 7.03 -22.67 -16.13
N ASN A 108 6.49 -22.76 -17.34
CA ASN A 108 5.84 -21.59 -17.95
C ASN A 108 4.74 -21.06 -17.02
N ASP A 109 4.51 -19.76 -17.06
CA ASP A 109 3.57 -19.01 -16.23
C ASP A 109 3.91 -18.88 -14.74
N ASP A 110 4.94 -19.58 -14.24
CA ASP A 110 5.44 -19.35 -12.89
C ASP A 110 5.98 -17.91 -12.74
N PHE A 111 5.71 -17.31 -11.58
CA PHE A 111 6.39 -16.09 -11.15
C PHE A 111 7.67 -16.45 -10.42
N ILE A 112 8.70 -15.63 -10.62
CA ILE A 112 10.05 -15.87 -10.12
C ILE A 112 10.68 -14.57 -9.61
N TYR A 113 11.48 -14.69 -8.56
CA TYR A 113 12.44 -13.67 -8.16
C TYR A 113 13.73 -13.85 -8.95
N VAL A 114 14.25 -12.74 -9.46
CA VAL A 114 15.44 -12.66 -10.29
C VAL A 114 16.45 -11.76 -9.62
N ALA A 115 17.68 -12.26 -9.46
CA ALA A 115 18.77 -11.49 -8.90
C ALA A 115 19.09 -10.26 -9.77
N ASN A 116 19.27 -9.13 -9.12
CA ASN A 116 19.72 -7.87 -9.71
C ASN A 116 21.05 -7.42 -9.11
N GLU A 117 21.59 -6.32 -9.63
CA GLU A 117 22.89 -5.76 -9.22
C GLU A 117 22.98 -5.54 -7.69
N ALA A 118 21.92 -5.04 -7.07
CA ALA A 118 21.90 -4.79 -5.62
C ALA A 118 21.95 -6.09 -4.80
N THR A 119 21.20 -7.12 -5.21
CA THR A 119 21.21 -8.43 -4.53
C THR A 119 22.54 -9.16 -4.72
N ILE A 120 23.14 -9.05 -5.91
CA ILE A 120 24.44 -9.66 -6.22
C ILE A 120 25.53 -9.01 -5.38
N GLU A 121 25.57 -7.67 -5.30
CA GLU A 121 26.57 -6.95 -4.53
C GLU A 121 26.48 -7.26 -3.02
N ARG A 122 25.25 -7.40 -2.50
CA ARG A 122 25.04 -7.79 -1.10
C ARG A 122 25.50 -9.22 -0.79
N GLN A 123 25.23 -10.16 -1.70
CA GLN A 123 25.71 -11.53 -1.54
C GLN A 123 27.24 -11.58 -1.52
N LYS A 124 27.91 -10.74 -2.32
CA LYS A 124 29.37 -10.60 -2.30
C LYS A 124 29.88 -10.02 -0.98
N SER A 125 29.22 -9.00 -0.44
CA SER A 125 29.69 -8.29 0.76
C SER A 125 29.44 -9.06 2.07
N THR A 126 28.42 -9.93 2.12
CA THR A 126 28.01 -10.56 3.40
C THR A 126 28.83 -11.83 3.73
N GLY A 127 29.52 -12.45 2.76
CA GLY A 127 30.21 -13.73 2.99
C GLY A 127 29.27 -14.85 3.45
N LYS A 128 29.74 -16.10 3.51
CA LYS A 128 28.92 -17.28 3.87
C LYS A 128 28.48 -17.36 5.35
N ASN A 129 28.28 -16.23 6.04
CA ASN A 129 27.74 -16.19 7.40
C ASN A 129 26.49 -15.30 7.42
N ALA A 130 25.37 -15.86 6.99
CA ALA A 130 24.06 -15.31 7.30
C ALA A 130 23.37 -16.27 8.26
N ASP A 131 23.30 -15.89 9.53
CA ASP A 131 22.23 -16.34 10.39
C ASP A 131 20.92 -16.12 9.63
N ALA A 132 20.15 -17.19 9.47
CA ALA A 132 18.91 -17.28 8.71
C ALA A 132 17.74 -16.50 9.35
N GLY A 133 18.02 -15.39 10.03
CA GLY A 133 17.07 -14.64 10.87
C GLY A 133 16.68 -13.26 10.33
N ASN A 134 17.43 -12.66 9.40
CA ASN A 134 16.98 -11.44 8.71
C ASN A 134 16.45 -11.84 7.34
N LEU A 135 15.17 -12.19 7.35
CA LEU A 135 14.32 -12.48 6.20
C LEU A 135 14.71 -11.56 5.04
N LEU A 136 15.17 -12.16 3.94
CA LEU A 136 15.32 -11.52 2.63
C LEU A 136 14.14 -10.57 2.43
N GLN A 137 14.39 -9.26 2.44
CA GLN A 137 13.35 -8.31 2.11
C GLN A 137 13.05 -8.56 0.62
N SER A 138 11.97 -9.31 0.36
CA SER A 138 11.50 -9.76 -0.96
C SER A 138 11.48 -8.63 -2.00
N THR A 139 11.40 -7.38 -1.52
CA THR A 139 11.50 -6.12 -2.27
C THR A 139 12.81 -5.91 -3.02
N ASP A 140 13.91 -6.57 -2.61
CA ASP A 140 15.23 -6.33 -3.20
C ASP A 140 15.44 -7.07 -4.53
N TYR A 141 14.65 -8.11 -4.81
CA TYR A 141 14.73 -8.86 -6.06
C TYR A 141 13.78 -8.29 -7.11
N TRP A 142 14.12 -8.50 -8.38
CA TRP A 142 13.16 -8.26 -9.45
C TRP A 142 12.19 -9.43 -9.58
N VAL A 143 10.92 -9.14 -9.87
CA VAL A 143 9.92 -10.17 -10.12
C VAL A 143 9.65 -10.29 -11.62
N ALA A 144 9.48 -11.51 -12.12
CA ALA A 144 9.15 -11.80 -13.51
C ALA A 144 8.19 -12.98 -13.64
N ARG A 145 7.49 -13.06 -14.77
CA ARG A 145 6.67 -14.22 -15.18
C ARG A 145 7.32 -14.93 -16.35
N ILE A 146 7.45 -16.25 -16.29
CA ILE A 146 8.04 -17.07 -17.35
C ILE A 146 7.05 -17.24 -18.51
N LEU A 147 7.50 -17.00 -19.75
CA LEU A 147 6.70 -17.16 -20.97
C LEU A 147 7.11 -18.38 -21.79
N GLU A 148 8.42 -18.60 -21.94
CA GLU A 148 8.96 -19.70 -22.73
C GLU A 148 10.35 -20.07 -22.22
N VAL A 149 10.62 -21.36 -22.09
CA VAL A 149 11.95 -21.89 -21.76
C VAL A 149 12.57 -22.53 -22.99
N ARG A 150 13.86 -22.22 -23.23
CA ARG A 150 14.67 -22.85 -24.28
C ARG A 150 16.05 -23.21 -23.77
N ALA A 151 16.64 -24.25 -24.34
CA ALA A 151 18.03 -24.60 -24.07
C ALA A 151 18.78 -24.97 -25.34
N ALA A 152 20.05 -24.57 -25.40
CA ALA A 152 21.00 -25.10 -26.37
C ALA A 152 21.60 -26.42 -25.86
N ASP A 153 21.91 -26.48 -24.57
CA ASP A 153 22.44 -27.64 -23.84
C ASP A 153 22.12 -27.50 -22.33
N GLU A 154 22.65 -28.41 -21.51
CA GLU A 154 22.41 -28.47 -20.06
C GLU A 154 22.90 -27.24 -19.28
N HIS A 155 23.87 -26.50 -19.82
CA HIS A 155 24.45 -25.31 -19.18
C HIS A 155 23.89 -24.01 -19.76
N HIS A 156 23.33 -24.05 -20.96
CA HIS A 156 22.81 -22.89 -21.67
C HIS A 156 21.29 -22.92 -21.77
N VAL A 157 20.65 -22.66 -20.63
CA VAL A 157 19.19 -22.61 -20.48
C VAL A 157 18.74 -21.16 -20.28
N TYR A 158 17.77 -20.73 -21.08
CA TYR A 158 17.27 -19.35 -21.10
C TYR A 158 15.75 -19.32 -21.01
N ALA A 159 15.22 -18.30 -20.33
CA ALA A 159 13.80 -18.06 -20.21
C ALA A 159 13.43 -16.69 -20.81
N ARG A 160 12.46 -16.68 -21.73
CA ARG A 160 11.78 -15.44 -22.10
C ARG A 160 10.74 -15.12 -21.05
N ILE A 161 10.69 -13.87 -20.62
CA ILE A 161 9.90 -13.43 -19.46
C ILE A 161 9.13 -12.14 -19.76
N TYR A 162 8.14 -11.84 -18.92
CA TYR A 162 7.67 -10.47 -18.68
C TYR A 162 8.12 -9.99 -17.31
N TRP A 163 8.63 -8.76 -17.25
CA TRP A 163 8.97 -8.12 -15.98
C TRP A 163 7.72 -7.65 -15.23
N MET A 164 7.71 -7.86 -13.91
CA MET A 164 6.82 -7.20 -12.97
C MET A 164 7.58 -6.02 -12.34
N TYR A 165 6.95 -4.86 -12.27
CA TYR A 165 7.55 -3.64 -11.71
C TYR A 165 7.10 -3.44 -10.28
N SER A 166 8.01 -3.00 -9.41
CA SER A 166 7.56 -2.29 -8.21
C SER A 166 6.95 -0.94 -8.64
N PRO A 167 5.88 -0.46 -7.98
CA PRO A 167 5.37 0.88 -8.17
C PRO A 167 6.47 1.96 -8.08
N ASP A 168 7.47 1.77 -7.22
CA ASP A 168 8.58 2.70 -7.03
C ASP A 168 9.45 2.86 -8.30
N GLU A 169 9.46 1.86 -9.17
CA GLU A 169 10.23 1.83 -10.40
C GLU A 169 9.46 2.34 -11.63
N LEU A 170 8.22 2.82 -11.44
CA LEU A 170 7.42 3.36 -12.55
C LEU A 170 8.17 4.53 -13.22
N PRO A 171 8.44 4.44 -14.55
CA PRO A 171 9.24 5.45 -15.23
C PRO A 171 8.65 6.86 -15.12
N PRO A 172 9.49 7.91 -15.00
CA PRO A 172 9.02 9.27 -15.07
C PRO A 172 8.30 9.56 -16.39
N GLY A 173 7.14 10.20 -16.31
CA GLY A 173 6.33 10.48 -17.49
C GLY A 173 5.33 9.37 -17.83
N THR A 174 5.16 8.37 -16.95
CA THR A 174 4.11 7.37 -17.09
C THR A 174 2.75 8.05 -17.03
N GLN A 175 1.86 7.74 -17.96
CA GLN A 175 0.53 8.34 -18.02
C GLN A 175 -0.47 7.51 -17.23
N ASP A 176 -1.10 8.15 -16.24
CA ASP A 176 -2.24 7.66 -15.49
C ASP A 176 -3.46 8.54 -15.84
N GLY A 177 -4.26 8.08 -16.81
CA GLY A 177 -5.35 8.85 -17.39
C GLY A 177 -4.88 10.18 -18.01
N LYS A 178 -5.16 11.30 -17.33
CA LYS A 178 -4.71 12.65 -17.75
C LYS A 178 -3.47 13.12 -17.00
N LYS A 179 -3.06 12.41 -15.95
CA LYS A 179 -1.93 12.78 -15.09
C LYS A 179 -0.65 12.11 -15.60
N SER A 180 0.46 12.82 -15.43
CA SER A 180 1.80 12.28 -15.64
C SER A 180 2.38 11.95 -14.27
N ILE A 181 2.73 10.69 -14.06
CA ILE A 181 3.20 10.16 -12.79
C ILE A 181 4.63 9.61 -12.91
N SER A 182 5.24 9.37 -11.75
CA SER A 182 6.55 8.77 -11.59
C SER A 182 6.58 8.07 -10.24
N GLY A 183 7.16 6.87 -10.20
CA GLY A 183 7.24 6.08 -8.98
C GLY A 183 5.87 5.77 -8.35
N ARG A 184 5.94 5.32 -7.11
CA ARG A 184 4.78 4.89 -6.33
C ARG A 184 3.80 6.04 -6.11
N GLN A 185 2.52 5.77 -6.33
CA GLN A 185 1.43 6.67 -6.04
C GLN A 185 0.85 6.38 -4.64
N PRO A 186 0.21 7.36 -3.98
CA PRO A 186 -0.33 7.18 -2.63
C PRO A 186 -1.36 6.04 -2.49
N TYR A 187 -1.99 5.66 -3.60
CA TYR A 187 -2.97 4.58 -3.65
C TYR A 187 -2.34 3.19 -3.86
N HIS A 188 -1.03 3.09 -4.06
CA HIS A 188 -0.36 1.80 -4.22
C HIS A 188 -0.06 1.15 -2.87
N GLY A 189 -0.41 -0.13 -2.72
CA GLY A 189 -0.11 -0.89 -1.51
C GLY A 189 1.33 -1.41 -1.48
N GLN A 190 1.80 -1.79 -0.29
CA GLN A 190 3.17 -2.12 0.04
C GLN A 190 3.68 -3.35 -0.74
N ASN A 191 2.82 -4.35 -0.90
CA ASN A 191 3.10 -5.59 -1.64
C ASN A 191 2.60 -5.57 -3.09
N GLU A 192 2.18 -4.40 -3.59
CA GLU A 192 1.67 -4.26 -4.95
C GLU A 192 2.81 -4.30 -5.98
N LEU A 193 2.57 -5.05 -7.07
CA LEU A 193 3.35 -5.09 -8.30
C LEU A 193 2.51 -4.55 -9.46
N ILE A 194 3.21 -4.06 -10.47
CA ILE A 194 2.62 -3.60 -11.72
C ILE A 194 2.97 -4.61 -12.82
N ALA A 195 1.95 -5.28 -13.37
CA ALA A 195 2.13 -6.17 -14.52
C ALA A 195 2.65 -5.37 -15.72
N SER A 196 3.45 -5.97 -16.60
CA SER A 196 3.92 -5.24 -17.78
C SER A 196 4.08 -6.11 -19.01
N ASN A 197 4.05 -5.48 -20.17
CA ASN A 197 4.45 -6.10 -21.44
C ASN A 197 5.94 -5.90 -21.74
N HIS A 198 6.75 -5.54 -20.73
CA HIS A 198 8.20 -5.43 -20.90
C HIS A 198 8.83 -6.82 -20.95
N MET A 199 9.08 -7.27 -22.18
CA MET A 199 9.64 -8.58 -22.47
C MET A 199 11.16 -8.58 -22.44
N ASP A 200 11.76 -9.65 -21.93
CA ASP A 200 13.21 -9.88 -21.95
C ASP A 200 13.54 -11.38 -21.99
N VAL A 201 14.81 -11.74 -22.21
CA VAL A 201 15.31 -13.12 -22.14
C VAL A 201 16.42 -13.20 -21.11
N ILE A 202 16.25 -13.97 -20.04
CA ILE A 202 17.26 -14.15 -18.99
C ILE A 202 17.92 -15.53 -19.08
N ASN A 203 19.13 -15.64 -18.54
CA ASN A 203 19.72 -16.95 -18.24
C ASN A 203 19.08 -17.47 -16.95
N VAL A 204 18.61 -18.73 -16.93
CA VAL A 204 17.85 -19.24 -15.78
C VAL A 204 18.66 -19.29 -14.48
N VAL A 205 19.99 -19.29 -14.54
CA VAL A 205 20.83 -19.25 -13.33
C VAL A 205 20.71 -17.95 -12.54
N SER A 206 20.13 -16.88 -13.14
CA SER A 206 19.80 -15.64 -12.41
C SER A 206 18.52 -15.74 -11.57
N VAL A 207 17.77 -16.84 -11.70
CA VAL A 207 16.56 -17.08 -10.91
C VAL A 207 16.95 -17.44 -9.49
N ALA A 208 16.47 -16.67 -8.53
CA ALA A 208 16.76 -16.88 -7.12
C ALA A 208 15.80 -17.91 -6.50
N MET A 209 14.49 -17.68 -6.67
CA MET A 209 13.43 -18.55 -6.13
C MET A 209 12.08 -18.30 -6.83
N LYS A 210 11.09 -19.14 -6.55
CA LYS A 210 9.70 -18.89 -6.97
C LYS A 210 9.10 -17.69 -6.24
N ALA A 211 8.23 -16.95 -6.93
CA ALA A 211 7.41 -15.92 -6.36
C ALA A 211 5.94 -16.34 -6.43
N THR A 212 5.16 -15.99 -5.41
CA THR A 212 3.70 -16.14 -5.42
C THR A 212 3.12 -14.77 -5.66
N VAL A 213 2.44 -14.60 -6.81
CA VAL A 213 1.84 -13.32 -7.19
C VAL A 213 0.39 -13.56 -7.60
N HIS A 214 -0.54 -12.88 -6.92
CA HIS A 214 -1.97 -12.97 -7.21
C HIS A 214 -2.44 -11.80 -8.07
N GLN A 215 -3.44 -12.03 -8.93
CA GLN A 215 -4.21 -10.92 -9.48
C GLN A 215 -5.26 -10.55 -8.44
N TRP A 216 -5.21 -9.32 -7.93
CA TRP A 216 -6.25 -8.82 -7.04
C TRP A 216 -7.33 -8.09 -7.83
N ILE A 217 -8.58 -8.33 -7.46
CA ILE A 217 -9.76 -7.70 -8.02
C ILE A 217 -10.47 -7.03 -6.86
N GLU A 218 -10.73 -5.73 -6.96
CA GLU A 218 -11.25 -4.91 -5.85
C GLU A 218 -12.63 -5.34 -5.35
N SER A 219 -13.37 -6.15 -6.13
CA SER A 219 -14.66 -6.73 -5.74
C SER A 219 -14.55 -8.06 -5.01
N ASP A 220 -13.36 -8.62 -4.88
CA ASP A 220 -13.08 -9.91 -4.25
C ASP A 220 -12.34 -9.66 -2.93
N ASP A 221 -13.04 -9.92 -1.82
CA ASP A 221 -12.57 -9.66 -0.45
C ASP A 221 -11.71 -10.82 0.11
N GLU A 222 -11.44 -11.87 -0.68
CA GLU A 222 -10.60 -12.98 -0.21
C GLU A 222 -9.11 -12.60 -0.08
N GLU A 223 -8.51 -13.09 1.00
CA GLU A 223 -7.16 -12.85 1.52
C GLU A 223 -6.06 -12.62 0.48
N VAL A 224 -5.67 -11.35 0.27
CA VAL A 224 -4.42 -10.98 -0.44
C VAL A 224 -3.42 -10.25 0.48
N GLN A 225 -3.75 -10.05 1.76
CA GLN A 225 -3.05 -9.03 2.57
C GLN A 225 -1.56 -9.30 2.84
N ASP A 226 -1.09 -10.55 2.71
CA ASP A 226 0.31 -10.90 3.02
C ASP A 226 1.16 -11.33 1.80
N ALA A 227 0.58 -11.43 0.60
CA ALA A 227 1.27 -11.88 -0.61
C ALA A 227 1.52 -10.74 -1.61
N LEU A 228 2.44 -10.96 -2.56
CA LEU A 228 2.57 -10.06 -3.71
C LEU A 228 1.31 -10.13 -4.57
N TYR A 229 0.86 -8.99 -5.07
CA TYR A 229 -0.29 -8.94 -5.96
C TYR A 229 -0.17 -7.87 -7.02
N TRP A 230 -1.01 -7.94 -8.05
CA TRP A 230 -1.15 -6.89 -9.04
C TRP A 230 -2.62 -6.69 -9.40
N ARG A 231 -2.98 -5.44 -9.68
CA ARG A 231 -4.30 -5.05 -10.22
C ARG A 231 -4.17 -4.12 -11.43
N GLN A 232 -3.04 -3.40 -11.51
CA GLN A 232 -2.69 -2.55 -12.64
C GLN A 232 -1.65 -3.20 -13.56
N ALA A 233 -1.68 -2.78 -14.82
CA ALA A 233 -0.64 -3.09 -15.78
C ALA A 233 -0.07 -1.85 -16.45
N PHE A 234 1.22 -1.88 -16.73
CA PHE A 234 2.00 -0.87 -17.42
C PHE A 234 2.34 -1.33 -18.84
N ASN A 235 1.95 -0.52 -19.82
CA ASN A 235 2.29 -0.72 -21.22
C ASN A 235 3.56 0.08 -21.57
N CYS A 236 4.69 -0.61 -21.73
CA CYS A 236 6.00 0.00 -21.95
C CYS A 236 6.15 0.70 -23.30
N ARG A 237 5.27 0.40 -24.28
CA ARG A 237 5.26 1.03 -25.61
C ARG A 237 4.62 2.41 -25.57
N THR A 238 3.53 2.55 -24.82
CA THR A 238 2.78 3.81 -24.71
C THR A 238 3.15 4.59 -23.45
N SER A 239 3.90 3.98 -22.53
CA SER A 239 4.18 4.50 -21.20
C SER A 239 2.88 4.83 -20.44
N GLN A 240 1.89 3.96 -20.53
CA GLN A 240 0.59 4.12 -19.85
C GLN A 240 0.39 3.05 -18.79
N ILE A 241 -0.23 3.42 -17.67
CA ILE A 241 -0.76 2.46 -16.70
C ILE A 241 -2.26 2.30 -16.89
N SER A 242 -2.79 1.10 -16.65
CA SER A 242 -4.24 0.86 -16.66
C SER A 242 -4.91 1.61 -15.51
N SER A 243 -6.17 2.04 -15.70
CA SER A 243 -6.95 2.67 -14.63
C SER A 243 -7.19 1.73 -13.44
N VAL A 244 -7.62 2.30 -12.32
CA VAL A 244 -8.11 1.59 -11.13
C VAL A 244 -9.46 2.19 -10.76
N ASP A 245 -10.32 1.41 -10.14
CA ASP A 245 -11.63 1.88 -9.69
C ASP A 245 -11.47 3.01 -8.68
N LEU A 246 -12.27 4.06 -8.90
CA LEU A 246 -12.29 5.24 -8.04
C LEU A 246 -13.34 5.03 -6.96
N THR A 247 -12.99 5.39 -5.74
CA THR A 247 -13.90 5.31 -4.60
C THR A 247 -13.91 6.61 -3.82
N CYS A 248 -14.79 6.67 -2.82
CA CYS A 248 -15.01 7.82 -1.95
C CYS A 248 -15.44 9.11 -2.70
N LYS A 249 -15.81 10.13 -1.93
CA LYS A 249 -16.13 11.47 -2.45
C LYS A 249 -14.94 12.12 -3.16
N CYS A 250 -13.72 11.82 -2.75
CA CYS A 250 -12.50 12.41 -3.34
C CYS A 250 -12.17 11.88 -4.73
N GLN A 251 -12.85 10.83 -5.21
CA GLN A 251 -12.66 10.25 -6.54
C GLN A 251 -11.20 9.82 -6.79
N THR A 252 -10.61 9.15 -5.80
CA THR A 252 -9.26 8.58 -5.88
C THR A 252 -9.33 7.07 -5.67
N PRO A 253 -8.39 6.30 -6.24
CA PRO A 253 -8.30 4.88 -5.95
C PRO A 253 -7.98 4.63 -4.47
N ALA A 254 -8.47 3.51 -3.95
CA ALA A 254 -8.13 3.06 -2.61
C ALA A 254 -6.72 2.46 -2.54
N ASN A 255 -6.04 2.74 -1.44
CA ASN A 255 -4.88 1.96 -1.02
C ASN A 255 -5.36 0.74 -0.21
N PRO A 256 -5.09 -0.49 -0.64
CA PRO A 256 -5.52 -1.70 0.08
C PRO A 256 -4.94 -1.84 1.49
N ASP A 257 -3.81 -1.19 1.79
CA ASP A 257 -3.22 -1.22 3.14
C ASP A 257 -3.87 -0.18 4.06
N LYS A 258 -4.79 0.64 3.54
CA LYS A 258 -5.49 1.67 4.30
C LYS A 258 -6.95 1.27 4.51
N THR A 259 -7.46 1.60 5.69
CA THR A 259 -8.84 1.33 6.04
C THR A 259 -9.83 2.10 5.18
N LEU A 260 -10.78 1.37 4.60
CA LEU A 260 -11.99 1.91 4.01
C LEU A 260 -13.18 1.68 4.95
N ILE A 261 -14.11 2.63 4.95
CA ILE A 261 -15.35 2.59 5.72
C ILE A 261 -16.51 2.47 4.75
N GLY A 262 -17.24 1.36 4.84
CA GLY A 262 -18.43 1.12 4.03
C GLY A 262 -19.64 1.89 4.56
N CYS A 263 -20.39 2.55 3.69
CA CYS A 263 -21.66 3.16 4.07
C CYS A 263 -22.73 2.09 4.24
N THR A 264 -23.33 1.98 5.43
CA THR A 264 -24.34 0.97 5.75
C THR A 264 -25.74 1.28 5.21
N ASN A 265 -25.96 2.47 4.67
CA ASN A 265 -27.18 2.81 3.94
C ASN A 265 -27.26 2.01 2.63
N ALA A 266 -28.31 1.20 2.49
CA ALA A 266 -28.54 0.30 1.36
C ALA A 266 -28.60 1.02 0.00
N ASP A 267 -29.10 2.25 -0.06
CA ASP A 267 -29.15 3.05 -1.30
C ASP A 267 -27.76 3.57 -1.73
N CYS A 268 -26.80 3.57 -0.80
CA CYS A 268 -25.47 4.15 -1.01
C CYS A 268 -24.42 3.06 -1.24
N GLY A 269 -24.16 2.20 -0.25
CA GLY A 269 -23.19 1.11 -0.33
C GLY A 269 -21.75 1.49 -0.70
N ASN A 270 -21.42 2.79 -0.76
CA ASN A 270 -20.11 3.26 -1.20
C ASN A 270 -19.05 3.13 -0.10
N TRP A 271 -17.82 2.87 -0.52
CA TRP A 271 -16.65 2.86 0.36
C TRP A 271 -16.03 4.26 0.47
N LEU A 272 -15.61 4.63 1.66
CA LEU A 272 -15.03 5.93 2.00
C LEU A 272 -13.64 5.74 2.59
N HIS A 273 -12.67 6.57 2.18
CA HIS A 273 -11.37 6.58 2.85
C HIS A 273 -11.53 7.07 4.28
N TYR A 274 -10.96 6.34 5.24
CA TYR A 274 -10.90 6.78 6.65
C TYR A 274 -10.33 8.21 6.76
N GLU A 275 -9.27 8.50 6.03
CA GLU A 275 -8.61 9.81 6.02
C GLU A 275 -9.53 10.94 5.52
N CYS A 276 -10.40 10.66 4.55
CA CYS A 276 -11.37 11.66 4.06
C CYS A 276 -12.44 11.95 5.11
N LEU A 277 -12.94 10.91 5.79
CA LEU A 277 -13.91 11.09 6.87
C LEU A 277 -13.29 11.84 8.05
N LEU A 278 -12.06 11.50 8.42
CA LEU A 278 -11.30 12.16 9.48
C LEU A 278 -11.07 13.65 9.16
N HIS A 279 -10.66 13.96 7.93
CA HIS A 279 -10.47 15.35 7.50
C HIS A 279 -11.78 16.14 7.58
N ASP A 280 -12.88 15.56 7.08
CA ASP A 280 -14.19 16.21 7.06
C ASP A 280 -14.71 16.53 8.47
N ILE A 281 -14.63 15.58 9.42
CA ILE A 281 -15.09 15.82 10.79
C ILE A 281 -14.23 16.88 11.50
N LEU A 282 -12.90 16.84 11.33
CA LEU A 282 -12.00 17.82 11.94
C LEU A 282 -12.20 19.23 11.36
N MET A 283 -12.48 19.34 10.06
CA MET A 283 -12.88 20.61 9.44
C MET A 283 -14.18 21.13 10.06
N ARG A 284 -15.22 20.30 10.17
CA ARG A 284 -16.50 20.70 10.81
C ARG A 284 -16.35 21.14 12.26
N ILE A 285 -15.47 20.49 13.02
CA ILE A 285 -15.15 20.89 14.40
C ILE A 285 -14.46 22.25 14.41
N TYR A 286 -13.45 22.43 13.57
CA TYR A 286 -12.74 23.70 13.49
C TYR A 286 -13.64 24.85 13.02
N GLU A 287 -14.53 24.62 12.06
CA GLU A 287 -15.50 25.63 11.61
C GLU A 287 -16.45 26.05 12.74
N ARG A 288 -16.83 25.11 13.62
CA ARG A 288 -17.69 25.40 14.79
C ARG A 288 -16.92 26.12 15.91
N PHE A 289 -15.73 25.63 16.25
CA PHE A 289 -15.03 26.02 17.48
C PHE A 289 -13.82 26.93 17.28
N GLY A 290 -13.29 27.03 16.06
CA GLY A 290 -12.13 27.84 15.73
C GLY A 290 -10.93 27.57 16.65
N THR A 291 -10.24 28.63 17.04
CA THR A 291 -9.05 28.58 17.90
C THR A 291 -9.35 28.89 19.37
N ASP A 292 -10.56 29.33 19.69
CA ASP A 292 -10.89 29.98 20.96
C ASP A 292 -12.19 29.46 21.62
N LYS A 293 -13.16 28.94 20.87
CA LYS A 293 -14.46 28.56 21.45
C LYS A 293 -14.41 27.16 22.09
N PRO A 294 -14.81 26.99 23.36
CA PRO A 294 -14.93 25.69 24.00
C PRO A 294 -16.11 24.87 23.47
N HIS A 295 -16.00 23.54 23.52
CA HIS A 295 -17.16 22.66 23.46
C HIS A 295 -17.84 22.62 24.83
N ILE A 296 -19.15 22.88 24.90
CA ILE A 296 -19.92 22.82 26.15
C ILE A 296 -21.04 21.81 25.94
N SER A 297 -20.98 20.67 26.63
CA SER A 297 -22.07 19.70 26.61
C SER A 297 -23.29 20.23 27.36
N GLU A 298 -24.49 19.75 26.99
CA GLU A 298 -25.76 20.07 27.67
C GLU A 298 -25.68 19.83 29.20
N ARG A 299 -24.85 18.88 29.64
CA ARG A 299 -24.61 18.60 31.07
C ARG A 299 -23.86 19.75 31.75
N ALA A 300 -22.89 20.37 31.07
CA ALA A 300 -22.14 21.52 31.58
C ALA A 300 -23.00 22.80 31.59
N GLU A 301 -23.84 23.01 30.57
CA GLU A 301 -24.80 24.13 30.50
C GLU A 301 -25.80 24.10 31.67
N GLN A 302 -26.33 22.92 32.04
CA GLN A 302 -27.22 22.78 33.20
C GLN A 302 -26.54 23.13 34.53
N THR A 303 -25.23 22.89 34.66
CA THR A 303 -24.45 23.31 35.85
C THR A 303 -24.22 24.82 35.86
N LEU A 304 -23.84 25.42 34.73
CA LEU A 304 -23.62 26.87 34.59
C LEU A 304 -24.88 27.66 34.94
N VAL A 305 -26.03 27.25 34.40
CA VAL A 305 -27.34 27.87 34.67
C VAL A 305 -27.75 27.70 36.14
N LYS A 306 -27.46 26.56 36.78
CA LYS A 306 -27.71 26.38 38.22
C LYS A 306 -26.88 27.31 39.09
N THR A 307 -25.59 27.49 38.80
CA THR A 307 -24.73 28.43 39.54
C THR A 307 -25.16 29.89 39.38
N GLU A 308 -25.57 30.31 38.18
CA GLU A 308 -26.08 31.68 37.98
C GLU A 308 -27.42 31.92 38.70
N THR A 309 -28.24 30.88 38.89
CA THR A 309 -29.51 30.98 39.59
C THR A 309 -29.34 30.98 41.13
N ASP A 310 -28.36 30.23 41.66
CA ASP A 310 -28.04 30.19 43.10
C ASP A 310 -27.23 31.43 43.58
N GLU A 311 -26.44 32.07 42.72
CA GLU A 311 -25.71 33.31 43.04
C GLU A 311 -26.63 34.54 43.25
N LEU A 312 -27.88 34.49 42.77
CA LEU A 312 -28.84 35.59 42.93
C LEU A 312 -29.71 35.50 44.20
N VAL A 313 -29.56 34.44 45.01
CA VAL A 313 -30.39 34.25 46.22
C VAL A 313 -29.50 33.93 47.42
N HIS A 314 -28.67 34.86 47.92
CA HIS A 314 -28.34 34.91 49.35
C HIS A 314 -27.73 36.26 49.80
N ARG A 315 -28.59 37.14 50.34
CA ARG A 315 -28.28 38.02 51.47
C ARG A 315 -29.57 38.13 52.30
N PRO A 316 -29.57 37.80 53.61
CA PRO A 316 -29.16 38.80 54.60
C PRO A 316 -28.42 38.28 55.87
N LEU A 317 -27.53 39.15 56.37
CA LEU A 317 -27.26 39.58 57.76
C LEU A 317 -27.18 38.56 58.92
N THR A 318 -25.99 38.52 59.54
CA THR A 318 -25.69 38.14 60.94
C THR A 318 -26.36 39.12 61.95
N PRO A 319 -26.59 38.81 63.26
CA PRO A 319 -25.50 38.52 64.22
C PRO A 319 -25.75 37.67 65.50
N THR A 320 -24.60 37.31 66.10
CA THR A 320 -24.25 37.14 67.55
C THR A 320 -24.38 35.79 68.28
N GLU A 321 -23.19 35.24 68.57
CA GLU A 321 -22.64 34.53 69.75
C GLU A 321 -23.53 33.70 70.70
N ASN A 322 -23.14 32.44 70.95
CA ASN A 322 -22.59 32.01 72.25
C ASN A 322 -21.97 30.60 72.24
N LYS A 323 -20.93 30.49 73.07
CA LYS A 323 -19.99 29.38 73.33
C LYS A 323 -20.62 28.28 74.21
N VAL A 324 -20.21 27.01 74.06
CA VAL A 324 -19.89 26.04 75.15
C VAL A 324 -19.49 24.67 74.57
N GLU A 325 -18.34 24.16 75.02
CA GLU A 325 -17.80 22.80 74.83
C GLU A 325 -18.60 21.74 75.62
N ARG A 326 -18.62 20.48 75.14
CA ARG A 326 -18.25 19.28 75.93
C ARG A 326 -18.28 17.98 75.10
N THR A 327 -17.39 17.09 75.53
CA THR A 327 -16.88 15.79 75.03
C THR A 327 -17.90 14.61 75.04
N PRO A 328 -17.54 13.45 74.43
CA PRO A 328 -18.46 12.40 74.00
C PRO A 328 -18.73 11.31 75.05
N SER A 329 -19.79 10.52 74.86
CA SER A 329 -20.05 9.28 75.61
C SER A 329 -20.30 8.09 74.69
N ALA A 330 -19.62 7.01 75.05
CA ALA A 330 -19.54 5.69 74.45
C ALA A 330 -20.79 4.84 74.67
N ILE A 331 -21.01 3.81 73.84
CA ILE A 331 -21.46 2.49 74.32
C ILE A 331 -20.86 1.40 73.42
N ASP A 332 -20.23 0.44 74.10
CA ASP A 332 -19.57 -0.79 73.66
C ASP A 332 -20.53 -1.98 73.88
N VAL A 333 -20.63 -2.94 72.95
CA VAL A 333 -21.00 -4.34 73.26
C VAL A 333 -20.32 -5.32 72.27
N LYS A 334 -19.15 -5.83 72.69
CA LYS A 334 -18.87 -7.26 72.98
C LYS A 334 -18.89 -8.30 71.83
N GLY A 335 -17.69 -8.84 71.51
CA GLY A 335 -17.45 -10.16 70.89
C GLY A 335 -17.70 -11.34 71.86
N PRO A 336 -17.46 -12.61 71.46
CA PRO A 336 -16.10 -13.22 71.48
C PRO A 336 -15.78 -14.03 70.19
N SER A 337 -14.53 -14.10 69.68
CA SER A 337 -13.41 -14.99 70.08
C SER A 337 -13.75 -16.48 69.90
N GLU A 338 -12.96 -17.38 69.28
CA GLU A 338 -11.50 -17.54 69.23
C GLU A 338 -11.08 -18.66 68.24
N ASN A 339 -9.86 -18.53 67.70
CA ASN A 339 -8.77 -19.51 67.47
C ASN A 339 -9.06 -20.90 66.84
N GLY A 340 -8.20 -21.50 66.02
CA GLY A 340 -6.83 -21.19 65.61
C GLY A 340 -6.22 -22.42 64.89
N ASP A 341 -5.29 -22.14 63.97
CA ASP A 341 -4.11 -22.89 63.54
C ASP A 341 -4.07 -24.44 63.52
N HIS A 342 -3.69 -25.03 62.38
CA HIS A 342 -2.29 -25.47 62.12
C HIS A 342 -2.14 -26.17 60.75
N ALA A 343 -0.93 -26.04 60.20
CA ALA A 343 -0.47 -26.39 58.87
C ALA A 343 -0.07 -27.86 58.66
N ALA A 344 0.01 -28.33 57.41
CA ALA A 344 1.27 -28.67 56.71
C ALA A 344 1.10 -29.66 55.52
N GLY A 345 1.73 -29.32 54.38
CA GLY A 345 2.28 -30.24 53.36
C GLY A 345 1.33 -30.81 52.30
N GLY A 346 1.59 -30.79 50.99
CA GLY A 346 2.70 -30.27 50.19
C GLY A 346 2.65 -30.84 48.76
N ARG A 347 3.00 -29.99 47.76
CA ARG A 347 3.55 -30.29 46.40
C ARG A 347 2.64 -31.05 45.41
N THR A 348 2.56 -30.79 44.11
CA THR A 348 3.09 -29.82 43.11
C THR A 348 2.45 -30.23 41.78
N SER A 349 1.94 -29.28 40.98
CA SER A 349 2.05 -29.32 39.50
C SER A 349 1.52 -28.01 38.91
N GLU A 350 2.42 -27.28 38.28
CA GLU A 350 2.19 -26.04 37.53
C GLU A 350 1.24 -26.23 36.34
N SER A 351 0.33 -25.28 36.18
CA SER A 351 -0.32 -24.97 34.90
C SER A 351 -0.68 -23.48 34.90
N THR A 352 0.03 -22.69 34.09
CA THR A 352 -0.17 -21.24 33.96
C THR A 352 -0.90 -20.94 32.64
N PRO A 353 -2.02 -20.20 32.67
CA PRO A 353 -2.56 -19.54 31.49
C PRO A 353 -2.34 -18.01 31.50
N LYS A 354 -1.92 -17.58 30.32
CA LYS A 354 -1.93 -16.27 29.65
C LYS A 354 -2.78 -15.11 30.21
N GLY A 355 -2.14 -13.94 30.22
CA GLY A 355 -2.70 -12.58 30.14
C GLY A 355 -1.59 -11.53 30.37
N PRO A 356 -1.76 -10.24 30.06
CA PRO A 356 -2.01 -9.63 28.75
C PRO A 356 -0.87 -8.66 28.30
N THR A 357 -0.83 -8.41 27.00
CA THR A 357 0.11 -7.55 26.26
C THR A 357 0.05 -6.09 26.72
N GLN A 358 1.22 -5.52 27.03
CA GLN A 358 1.41 -4.11 27.40
C GLN A 358 1.84 -3.26 26.19
N THR A 359 1.31 -2.04 26.17
CA THR A 359 1.60 -0.89 25.31
C THR A 359 3.06 -0.42 25.40
N PRO A 360 3.71 0.00 24.30
CA PRO A 360 5.04 0.60 24.36
C PRO A 360 5.01 2.14 24.56
N THR A 361 5.81 2.60 25.52
CA THR A 361 6.05 4.01 25.87
C THR A 361 7.25 4.60 25.07
N PRO A 362 7.26 5.89 24.70
CA PRO A 362 8.36 6.53 23.95
C PRO A 362 9.58 6.89 24.82
N GLY A 363 10.79 6.65 24.30
CA GLY A 363 12.08 7.01 24.93
C GLY A 363 12.62 8.41 24.55
N PRO A 364 13.58 8.95 25.31
CA PRO A 364 13.99 10.36 25.29
C PRO A 364 15.02 10.73 24.19
N PRO A 365 15.20 12.04 23.88
CA PRO A 365 16.00 12.51 22.76
C PRO A 365 17.49 12.68 23.12
N ASN A 366 18.39 12.23 22.25
CA ASN A 366 19.82 12.53 22.31
C ASN A 366 20.24 13.49 21.21
N SER A 367 20.93 14.54 21.63
CA SER A 367 21.46 15.66 20.86
C SER A 367 22.92 15.41 20.46
N VAL A 368 23.25 15.61 19.17
CA VAL A 368 24.63 15.83 18.71
C VAL A 368 24.62 16.89 17.61
N GLY A 369 25.44 17.93 17.80
CA GLY A 369 25.59 19.11 16.94
C GLY A 369 26.41 18.91 15.64
N PRO A 370 26.64 20.00 14.89
CA PRO A 370 26.56 20.00 13.43
C PRO A 370 27.91 19.91 12.71
N LYS A 371 27.89 19.40 11.46
CA LYS A 371 28.96 19.61 10.47
C LYS A 371 28.38 20.08 9.15
N SER A 372 28.86 21.24 8.71
CA SER A 372 28.58 21.92 7.46
C SER A 372 29.18 21.19 6.24
N ALA A 373 28.42 21.11 5.14
CA ALA A 373 28.98 21.08 3.79
C ALA A 373 27.97 21.65 2.78
N LYS A 374 28.50 22.50 1.89
CA LYS A 374 27.82 23.33 0.90
C LYS A 374 27.00 22.52 -0.12
N SER A 375 25.82 23.03 -0.48
CA SER A 375 25.21 22.76 -1.79
C SER A 375 24.77 24.05 -2.45
N THR A 376 25.04 24.10 -3.75
CA THR A 376 24.90 25.24 -4.65
C THR A 376 23.49 25.35 -5.20
N SER A 377 23.03 26.60 -5.31
CA SER A 377 21.73 27.03 -5.77
C SER A 377 21.44 26.70 -7.24
N ALA A 378 20.27 26.14 -7.53
CA ALA A 378 19.61 26.28 -8.84
C ALA A 378 18.08 26.36 -8.70
N LYS A 379 17.49 27.31 -9.43
CA LYS A 379 16.15 27.90 -9.26
C LYS A 379 14.99 27.03 -9.79
N LYS A 380 13.92 27.02 -8.98
CA LYS A 380 12.47 27.15 -9.28
C LYS A 380 11.89 26.44 -10.52
N GLY A 381 11.02 25.46 -10.25
CA GLY A 381 9.78 25.20 -10.98
C GLY A 381 8.61 25.21 -10.00
N ARG A 382 7.89 26.34 -9.93
CA ARG A 382 6.82 26.59 -8.95
C ARG A 382 5.50 25.98 -9.47
N GLY A 383 5.29 24.69 -9.22
CA GLY A 383 3.95 24.10 -9.28
C GLY A 383 3.22 24.40 -7.97
N LYS A 384 2.17 25.21 -8.00
CA LYS A 384 1.26 25.39 -6.86
C LYS A 384 0.58 24.04 -6.59
N LYS A 385 1.13 23.22 -5.69
CA LYS A 385 0.31 22.30 -4.91
C LYS A 385 -0.53 23.19 -3.99
N ALA A 386 -1.86 23.11 -4.10
CA ALA A 386 -2.69 23.53 -2.99
C ALA A 386 -2.23 22.70 -1.79
N VAL A 387 -1.60 23.35 -0.82
CA VAL A 387 -1.51 22.76 0.52
C VAL A 387 -2.97 22.64 0.93
N GLU A 388 -3.44 21.41 1.14
CA GLU A 388 -4.72 21.21 1.82
C GLU A 388 -4.57 21.93 3.15
N ASP A 389 -5.24 23.07 3.28
CA ASP A 389 -5.18 23.87 4.49
C ASP A 389 -5.82 23.02 5.58
N LYS A 390 -5.02 22.61 6.57
CA LYS A 390 -5.46 21.82 7.72
C LYS A 390 -5.44 22.73 8.94
N PRO A 391 -6.35 23.71 9.03
CA PRO A 391 -6.31 24.71 10.09
C PRO A 391 -6.60 24.12 11.48
N TYR A 392 -7.16 22.91 11.52
CA TYR A 392 -7.39 22.13 12.73
C TYR A 392 -6.14 21.40 13.27
N GLU A 393 -5.05 21.35 12.50
CA GLU A 393 -3.86 20.57 12.86
C GLU A 393 -3.21 21.11 14.14
N GLY A 394 -3.01 20.23 15.13
CA GLY A 394 -2.51 20.59 16.45
C GLY A 394 -3.55 21.21 17.41
N LEU A 395 -4.77 21.48 16.93
CA LEU A 395 -5.86 22.00 17.75
C LEU A 395 -6.82 20.89 18.17
N PHE A 396 -7.13 19.99 17.25
CA PHE A 396 -8.06 18.89 17.47
C PHE A 396 -7.50 17.58 16.93
N GLU A 397 -7.86 16.49 17.59
CA GLU A 397 -7.60 15.13 17.13
C GLU A 397 -8.92 14.35 17.14
N ALA A 398 -9.08 13.39 16.23
CA ALA A 398 -10.25 12.53 16.20
C ALA A 398 -9.87 11.09 15.86
N SER A 399 -10.57 10.15 16.50
CA SER A 399 -10.43 8.70 16.24
C SER A 399 -11.81 8.07 16.09
N LEU A 400 -11.96 7.16 15.14
CA LEU A 400 -13.23 6.49 14.87
C LEU A 400 -13.34 5.22 15.72
N LYS A 401 -14.41 5.11 16.50
CA LYS A 401 -14.77 3.88 17.19
C LYS A 401 -15.74 3.08 16.34
N MET A 402 -15.37 1.83 16.07
CA MET A 402 -16.10 0.90 15.21
C MET A 402 -16.69 -0.30 15.98
N ASN A 403 -16.37 -0.46 17.27
CA ASN A 403 -16.78 -1.60 18.07
C ASN A 403 -17.90 -1.19 19.05
N ASP A 404 -18.91 -2.04 19.18
CA ASP A 404 -19.99 -1.98 20.18
C ASP A 404 -20.88 -0.72 20.16
N GLY A 405 -21.53 -0.44 19.03
CA GLY A 405 -22.56 0.60 18.92
C GLY A 405 -22.52 1.36 17.59
N PRO A 406 -23.26 2.48 17.48
CA PRO A 406 -23.20 3.34 16.29
C PRO A 406 -21.77 3.86 16.08
N MET A 407 -21.35 3.96 14.83
CA MET A 407 -20.02 4.44 14.48
C MET A 407 -19.86 5.91 14.88
N VAL A 408 -18.93 6.18 15.80
CA VAL A 408 -18.73 7.52 16.40
C VAL A 408 -17.27 7.94 16.37
N TRP A 409 -17.05 9.22 16.07
CA TRP A 409 -15.79 9.92 16.27
C TRP A 409 -15.64 10.29 17.73
N VAL A 410 -14.52 9.91 18.35
CA VAL A 410 -14.07 10.49 19.61
C VAL A 410 -13.13 11.62 19.28
N ILE A 411 -13.49 12.82 19.73
CA ILE A 411 -12.77 14.06 19.46
C ILE A 411 -12.06 14.49 20.72
N ASN A 412 -10.79 14.88 20.58
CA ASN A 412 -9.99 15.47 21.64
C ASN A 412 -9.62 16.91 21.28
N ASP A 413 -9.92 17.85 22.17
CA ASP A 413 -9.42 19.22 22.10
C ASP A 413 -8.03 19.30 22.72
N LEU A 414 -7.05 19.76 21.94
CA LEU A 414 -5.66 19.87 22.33
C LEU A 414 -5.28 21.31 22.74
N ARG A 415 -6.16 22.29 22.54
CA ARG A 415 -5.89 23.71 22.79
C ARG A 415 -5.75 23.98 24.29
N SER A 416 -4.59 24.41 24.76
CA SER A 416 -4.38 24.69 26.20
C SER A 416 -4.98 26.02 26.67
N ASN A 417 -5.26 26.93 25.73
CA ASN A 417 -5.77 28.28 25.98
C ASN A 417 -7.29 28.35 26.19
N VAL A 418 -8.01 27.25 25.96
CA VAL A 418 -9.47 27.20 26.07
C VAL A 418 -9.86 26.52 27.39
N GLN A 419 -10.54 27.26 28.27
CA GLN A 419 -11.01 26.78 29.57
C GLN A 419 -12.53 26.69 29.64
N GLY A 420 -13.06 25.84 30.52
CA GLY A 420 -14.50 25.74 30.80
C GLY A 420 -15.31 24.86 29.83
N GLY A 421 -14.66 24.11 28.94
CA GLY A 421 -15.30 23.18 28.01
C GLY A 421 -14.85 21.73 28.16
N ASP A 422 -15.60 20.82 27.54
CA ASP A 422 -15.24 19.40 27.47
C ASP A 422 -13.96 19.22 26.65
N ARG A 423 -13.00 18.48 27.21
CA ARG A 423 -11.75 18.14 26.52
C ARG A 423 -11.91 17.00 25.51
N THR A 424 -12.92 16.16 25.72
CA THR A 424 -13.21 15.01 24.88
C THR A 424 -14.72 14.84 24.75
N TRP A 425 -15.22 14.64 23.53
CA TRP A 425 -16.62 14.35 23.25
C TRP A 425 -16.77 13.43 22.04
N THR A 426 -18.01 13.06 21.72
CA THR A 426 -18.31 12.18 20.59
C THR A 426 -19.20 12.85 19.56
N GLU A 427 -18.91 12.62 18.28
CA GLU A 427 -19.75 12.98 17.14
C GLU A 427 -20.07 11.72 16.33
N ARG A 428 -21.24 11.66 15.70
CA ARG A 428 -21.59 10.50 14.89
C ARG A 428 -20.90 10.55 13.52
N ALA A 429 -20.61 9.38 12.95
CA ALA A 429 -20.04 9.27 11.62
C ALA A 429 -21.11 9.46 10.53
N GLU A 430 -20.81 10.29 9.54
CA GLU A 430 -21.72 10.58 8.42
C GLU A 430 -21.04 10.23 7.10
N CYS A 431 -21.81 9.65 6.19
CA CYS A 431 -21.34 9.33 4.85
C CYS A 431 -21.14 10.62 4.04
N LEU A 432 -19.93 10.83 3.51
CA LEU A 432 -19.60 12.03 2.74
C LEU A 432 -20.36 12.15 1.41
N ILE A 433 -21.00 11.07 0.94
CA ILE A 433 -21.70 11.00 -0.34
C ILE A 433 -23.21 11.21 -0.14
N CYS A 434 -23.83 10.43 0.74
CA CYS A 434 -25.29 10.49 0.96
C CYS A 434 -25.72 11.29 2.20
N ASN A 435 -24.75 11.74 3.01
CA ASN A 435 -24.96 12.47 4.28
C ASN A 435 -25.84 11.73 5.31
N LYS A 436 -26.11 10.43 5.12
CA LYS A 436 -26.74 9.60 6.15
C LYS A 436 -25.69 9.10 7.14
N MET A 437 -26.13 8.79 8.35
CA MET A 437 -25.28 8.20 9.38
C MET A 437 -24.72 6.85 8.91
N ILE A 438 -23.48 6.58 9.29
CA ILE A 438 -22.88 5.26 9.13
C ILE A 438 -23.04 4.58 10.49
N ASP A 439 -23.86 3.53 10.53
CA ASP A 439 -24.10 2.71 11.71
C ASP A 439 -23.34 1.39 11.64
#